data_AF-A0A520GII2-F1
#
_entry.id   AF-A0A520GII2-F1
#
_cell.length_a   1.000
_cell.length_b   1.000
_cell.length_c   1.000
_cell.angle_alpha   90.00
_cell.angle_beta   90.00
_cell.angle_gamma   90.00
#
_symmetry.space_group_name_H-M   'P 1'
#
loop_
_entity.id
_entity.type
_entity.pdbx_description
1 polymer ?
#
loop_
_entity_poly.entity_id
_entity_poly.type
_entity_poly.pdbx_seq_one_letter_code
_entity_poly.pdbx_strand_id
1 'polypeptide(L)'
;MIPRDFGPPTRTPREHLAPLGRSPTPEHVGFLFGSERFGMRNEDVYRCNVALSIPADPAFGSLNLGAAIQLIAYEWRLALGGFPVTESVAPPEAADARAVAGMLDHWERSLVEIGFLDPAAPKKLMPRLQQLFNRARPTVEEIHILRGIAKTMAQPQPQPQREAPAEPESPDDRGPEPASR
;
A
#
# COMPACT_ATOMS: atom_id res chain seq x y z
N MET A 1 16.89 -18.88 -22.25
CA MET A 1 17.41 -19.04 -23.63
C MET A 1 18.93 -18.99 -23.56
N ILE A 2 19.66 -20.01 -24.04
CA ILE A 2 21.13 -19.98 -24.08
C ILE A 2 21.54 -18.92 -25.12
N PRO A 3 22.45 -17.98 -24.82
CA PRO A 3 22.99 -17.05 -25.80
C PRO A 3 23.55 -17.86 -26.97
N ARG A 4 23.00 -17.68 -28.17
CA ARG A 4 23.53 -18.34 -29.36
C ARG A 4 24.73 -17.52 -29.84
N ASP A 5 25.89 -18.15 -30.02
CA ASP A 5 27.18 -17.50 -30.36
C ASP A 5 27.11 -16.59 -31.60
N PHE A 6 26.11 -16.80 -32.46
CA PHE A 6 25.79 -15.97 -33.60
C PHE A 6 24.29 -15.64 -33.55
N GLY A 7 23.95 -14.40 -33.21
CA GLY A 7 22.57 -13.92 -33.11
C GLY A 7 22.51 -12.45 -32.69
N PRO A 8 21.38 -11.77 -32.90
CA PRO A 8 21.24 -10.39 -32.44
C PRO A 8 21.32 -10.30 -30.92
N PRO A 9 21.66 -9.12 -30.37
CA PRO A 9 21.71 -8.95 -28.92
C PRO A 9 20.37 -9.31 -28.28
N THR A 10 20.44 -10.02 -27.15
CA THR A 10 19.24 -10.38 -26.39
C THR A 10 18.90 -9.26 -25.41
N ARG A 11 17.63 -8.83 -25.38
CA ARG A 11 17.16 -7.75 -24.49
C ARG A 11 15.81 -8.07 -23.88
N THR A 12 15.49 -7.45 -22.76
CA THR A 12 14.13 -7.52 -22.20
C THR A 12 13.19 -6.61 -23.02
N PRO A 13 11.90 -6.96 -23.18
CA PRO A 13 10.95 -6.15 -23.94
C PRO A 13 10.86 -4.70 -23.45
N ARG A 14 10.69 -4.50 -22.13
CA ARG A 14 10.48 -3.17 -21.55
C ARG A 14 11.66 -2.23 -21.83
N GLU A 15 12.87 -2.68 -21.54
CA GLU A 15 14.08 -1.86 -21.72
C GLU A 15 14.35 -1.56 -23.20
N HIS A 16 14.03 -2.49 -24.09
CA HIS A 16 14.25 -2.30 -25.52
C HIS A 16 13.18 -1.42 -26.19
N LEU A 17 11.90 -1.63 -25.85
CA LEU A 17 10.78 -0.98 -26.51
C LEU A 17 10.53 0.45 -26.00
N ALA A 18 10.81 0.74 -24.72
CA ALA A 18 10.58 2.07 -24.14
C ALA A 18 11.25 3.23 -24.92
N PRO A 19 12.54 3.18 -25.29
CA PRO A 19 13.15 4.25 -26.09
C PRO A 19 12.59 4.33 -27.51
N LEU A 20 12.21 3.19 -28.12
CA LEU A 20 11.64 3.15 -29.47
C LEU A 20 10.25 3.82 -29.51
N GLY A 21 9.39 3.51 -28.54
CA GLY A 21 8.05 4.10 -28.45
C GLY A 21 8.04 5.60 -28.12
N ARG A 22 9.13 6.12 -27.54
CA ARG A 22 9.32 7.54 -27.20
C ARG A 22 10.14 8.31 -28.24
N SER A 23 10.58 7.65 -29.31
CA SER A 23 11.38 8.29 -30.34
C SER A 23 10.58 9.42 -31.02
N PRO A 24 11.14 10.63 -31.20
CA PRO A 24 10.46 11.72 -31.87
C PRO A 24 10.27 11.46 -33.37
N THR A 25 11.07 10.55 -33.94
CA THR A 25 10.95 10.08 -35.32
C THR A 25 10.32 8.69 -35.31
N PRO A 26 9.07 8.53 -35.78
CA PRO A 26 8.40 7.23 -35.78
C PRO A 26 9.17 6.21 -36.62
N GLU A 27 9.60 5.12 -35.99
CA GLU A 27 10.21 3.98 -36.67
C GLU A 27 9.18 2.87 -36.89
N HIS A 28 9.29 2.15 -38.00
CA HIS A 28 8.46 0.97 -38.23
C HIS A 28 9.09 -0.23 -37.52
N VAL A 29 8.37 -0.78 -36.54
CA VAL A 29 8.81 -1.95 -35.77
C VAL A 29 8.02 -3.18 -36.21
N GLY A 30 8.74 -4.22 -36.64
CA GLY A 30 8.18 -5.53 -36.93
C GLY A 30 8.47 -6.53 -35.81
N PHE A 31 7.45 -7.22 -35.32
CA PHE A 31 7.60 -8.31 -34.35
C PHE A 31 7.47 -9.65 -35.05
N LEU A 32 8.50 -10.49 -34.91
CA LEU A 32 8.50 -11.84 -35.45
C LEU A 32 8.36 -12.85 -34.31
N PHE A 33 7.44 -13.80 -34.49
CA PHE A 33 7.19 -14.88 -33.54
C PHE A 33 7.38 -16.23 -34.24
N GLY A 34 7.99 -17.17 -33.52
CA GLY A 34 8.18 -18.54 -33.98
C GLY A 34 6.94 -19.40 -33.77
N SER A 35 6.98 -20.61 -34.33
CA SER A 35 5.97 -21.62 -34.03
C SER A 35 6.03 -22.02 -32.55
N GLU A 36 4.90 -22.34 -31.93
CA GLU A 36 4.86 -22.72 -30.52
C GLU A 36 5.67 -24.00 -30.22
N ARG A 37 5.65 -24.96 -31.14
CA ARG A 37 6.32 -26.25 -30.98
C ARG A 37 7.81 -26.22 -31.29
N PHE A 38 8.22 -25.42 -32.29
CA PHE A 38 9.58 -25.47 -32.83
C PHE A 38 10.35 -24.15 -32.70
N GLY A 39 9.71 -23.09 -32.21
CA GLY A 39 10.28 -21.75 -32.16
C GLY A 39 10.52 -21.15 -33.55
N MET A 40 11.49 -20.25 -33.64
CA MET A 40 11.94 -19.60 -34.88
C MET A 40 13.11 -20.37 -35.50
N ARG A 41 13.17 -20.36 -36.84
CA ARG A 41 14.34 -20.86 -37.57
C ARG A 41 15.51 -19.91 -37.35
N ASN A 42 16.73 -20.46 -37.32
CA ASN A 42 17.95 -19.66 -37.15
C ASN A 42 18.08 -18.56 -38.22
N GLU A 43 17.77 -18.87 -39.47
CA GLU A 43 17.80 -17.91 -40.58
C GLU A 43 16.87 -16.70 -40.37
N ASP A 44 15.74 -16.91 -39.71
CA ASP A 44 14.78 -15.85 -39.38
C ASP A 44 15.32 -14.99 -38.23
N VAL A 45 15.88 -15.63 -37.19
CA VAL A 45 16.52 -14.94 -36.05
C VAL A 45 17.68 -14.04 -36.52
N TYR A 46 18.48 -14.51 -37.47
CA TYR A 46 19.65 -13.76 -37.97
C TYR A 46 19.29 -12.49 -38.75
N ARG A 47 18.04 -12.38 -39.22
CA ARG A 47 17.53 -11.18 -39.90
C ARG A 47 16.95 -10.15 -38.94
N CYS A 48 16.76 -10.51 -37.66
CA CYS A 48 16.24 -9.60 -36.65
C CYS A 48 17.36 -8.72 -36.09
N ASN A 49 17.00 -7.48 -35.73
CA ASN A 49 17.93 -6.55 -35.07
C ASN A 49 18.16 -6.86 -33.59
N VAL A 50 17.21 -7.54 -32.95
CA VAL A 50 17.17 -7.85 -31.52
C VAL A 50 16.48 -9.20 -31.30
N ALA A 51 16.91 -9.94 -30.28
CA ALA A 51 16.13 -11.06 -29.74
C ALA A 51 15.48 -10.61 -28.43
N LEU A 52 14.15 -10.54 -28.39
CA LEU A 52 13.43 -10.20 -27.16
C LEU A 52 13.26 -11.44 -26.28
N SER A 53 13.74 -11.35 -25.04
CA SER A 53 13.58 -12.39 -24.02
C SER A 53 12.62 -11.89 -22.95
N ILE A 54 11.41 -12.45 -22.92
CA ILE A 54 10.43 -12.15 -21.87
C ILE A 54 10.94 -12.79 -20.56
N PRO A 55 11.15 -12.02 -19.48
CA PRO A 55 11.50 -12.59 -18.19
C PRO A 55 10.41 -13.55 -17.71
N ALA A 56 10.81 -14.78 -17.41
CA ALA A 56 9.95 -15.86 -16.93
C ALA A 56 10.73 -16.71 -15.92
N ASP A 57 10.05 -17.63 -15.25
CA ASP A 57 10.71 -18.58 -14.35
C ASP A 57 11.80 -19.35 -15.11
N PRO A 58 13.07 -19.36 -14.66
CA PRO A 58 14.14 -20.11 -15.29
C PRO A 58 13.85 -21.63 -15.42
N ALA A 59 13.05 -22.20 -14.52
CA ALA A 59 12.63 -23.60 -14.56
C ALA A 59 11.51 -23.86 -15.59
N PHE A 60 10.78 -22.82 -16.00
CA PHE A 60 9.69 -22.90 -16.97
C PHE A 60 9.65 -21.64 -17.87
N GLY A 61 10.73 -21.44 -18.62
CA GLY A 61 10.93 -20.21 -19.39
C GLY A 61 10.22 -20.15 -20.75
N SER A 62 9.49 -21.20 -21.15
CA SER A 62 8.77 -21.25 -22.43
C SER A 62 7.32 -20.87 -22.22
N LEU A 63 6.96 -19.69 -22.71
CA LEU A 63 5.57 -19.25 -22.75
C LEU A 63 4.87 -19.89 -23.96
N ASN A 64 3.55 -20.11 -23.82
CA ASN A 64 2.72 -20.38 -24.99
C ASN A 64 2.73 -19.16 -25.93
N LEU A 65 2.49 -19.41 -27.22
CA LEU A 65 2.62 -18.37 -28.25
C LEU A 65 1.67 -17.18 -28.02
N GLY A 66 0.42 -17.46 -27.60
CA GLY A 66 -0.57 -16.41 -27.31
C GLY A 66 -0.13 -15.48 -26.17
N ALA A 67 0.43 -16.04 -25.10
CA ALA A 67 0.95 -15.28 -23.95
C ALA A 67 2.16 -14.44 -24.34
N ALA A 68 3.07 -14.99 -25.15
CA ALA A 68 4.22 -14.23 -25.65
C ALA A 68 3.77 -13.03 -26.51
N ILE A 69 2.83 -13.24 -27.43
CA ILE A 69 2.26 -12.17 -28.27
C ILE A 69 1.57 -11.13 -27.39
N GLN A 70 0.76 -11.56 -26.42
CA GLN A 70 0.02 -10.66 -25.54
C GLN A 70 0.95 -9.76 -24.72
N LEU A 71 2.02 -10.31 -24.17
CA LEU A 71 2.99 -9.54 -23.38
C LEU A 71 3.77 -8.53 -24.24
N ILE A 72 4.21 -8.93 -25.43
CA ILE A 72 4.90 -8.02 -26.35
C ILE A 72 3.95 -6.90 -26.83
N ALA A 73 2.72 -7.23 -27.18
CA ALA A 73 1.72 -6.24 -27.59
C ALA A 73 1.41 -5.25 -26.45
N TYR A 74 1.29 -5.75 -25.22
CA TYR A 74 1.07 -4.91 -24.04
C TYR A 74 2.26 -3.99 -23.75
N GLU A 75 3.48 -4.51 -23.71
CA GLU A 75 4.70 -3.70 -23.49
C GLU A 75 4.88 -2.65 -24.61
N TRP A 76 4.58 -3.01 -25.86
CA TRP A 76 4.61 -2.05 -26.96
C TRP A 76 3.57 -0.94 -26.78
N ARG A 77 2.33 -1.29 -26.39
CA ARG A 77 1.28 -0.30 -26.13
C ARG A 77 1.64 0.63 -24.97
N LEU A 78 2.29 0.13 -23.92
CA LEU A 78 2.82 0.96 -22.83
C LEU A 78 3.96 1.88 -23.30
N ALA A 79 4.87 1.38 -24.14
CA ALA A 79 5.96 2.18 -24.69
C ALA A 79 5.46 3.34 -25.55
N LEU A 80 4.34 3.15 -26.26
CA LEU A 80 3.62 4.18 -27.01
C LEU A 80 2.79 5.14 -26.13
N GLY A 81 2.81 5.00 -24.80
CA GLY A 81 2.02 5.82 -23.88
C GLY A 81 0.54 5.47 -23.81
N GLY A 82 0.15 4.26 -24.25
CA GLY A 82 -1.20 3.75 -24.12
C GLY A 82 -1.57 3.35 -22.69
N PHE A 83 -2.88 3.22 -22.45
CA PHE A 83 -3.46 2.89 -21.13
C PHE A 83 -3.05 3.84 -19.99
N PRO A 84 -3.16 5.18 -20.18
CA PRO A 84 -2.96 6.07 -19.05
C PRO A 84 -3.96 5.70 -17.95
N VAL A 85 -3.45 5.46 -16.74
CA VAL A 85 -4.31 5.38 -15.57
C VAL A 85 -4.77 6.80 -15.29
N THR A 86 -5.97 7.12 -15.77
CA THR A 86 -6.64 8.36 -15.37
C THR A 86 -7.11 8.13 -13.94
N GLU A 87 -6.38 8.66 -12.96
CA GLU A 87 -6.91 8.80 -11.61
C GLU A 87 -8.18 9.66 -11.71
N SER A 88 -9.35 9.05 -11.54
CA SER A 88 -10.65 9.73 -11.67
C SER A 88 -10.96 10.62 -10.48
N VAL A 89 -10.15 10.55 -9.42
CA VAL A 89 -10.33 11.29 -8.17
C VAL A 89 -9.06 12.10 -7.94
N ALA A 90 -9.22 13.42 -7.78
CA ALA A 90 -8.11 14.26 -7.37
C ALA A 90 -7.54 13.72 -6.04
N PRO A 91 -6.22 13.56 -5.92
CA PRO A 91 -5.63 13.10 -4.67
C PRO A 91 -6.04 14.06 -3.55
N PRO A 92 -6.44 13.54 -2.37
CA PRO A 92 -6.90 14.39 -1.28
C PRO A 92 -5.76 15.33 -0.85
N GLU A 93 -6.12 16.58 -0.54
CA GLU A 93 -5.16 17.60 -0.17
C GLU A 93 -4.50 17.24 1.16
N ALA A 94 -3.17 17.06 1.13
CA ALA A 94 -2.38 16.82 2.31
C ALA A 94 -2.39 18.07 3.21
N ALA A 95 -2.52 17.87 4.52
CA ALA A 95 -2.45 18.95 5.47
C ALA A 95 -1.06 19.59 5.46
N ASP A 96 -1.01 20.92 5.63
CA ASP A 96 0.25 21.64 5.72
C ASP A 96 1.00 21.35 7.03
N ALA A 97 2.28 21.73 7.07
CA ALA A 97 3.12 21.51 8.25
C ALA A 97 2.57 22.21 9.51
N ARG A 98 1.83 23.32 9.34
CA ARG A 98 1.24 24.07 10.44
C ARG A 98 0.06 23.31 11.06
N ALA A 99 -0.77 22.67 10.25
CA ALA A 99 -1.88 21.84 10.68
C ALA A 99 -1.39 20.61 11.46
N VAL A 100 -0.34 19.96 10.96
CA VAL A 100 0.35 18.84 11.63
C VAL A 100 0.94 19.29 12.97
N ALA A 101 1.69 20.40 13.01
CA ALA A 101 2.28 20.93 14.24
C ALA A 101 1.20 21.23 15.29
N GLY A 102 0.15 21.96 14.91
CA GLY A 102 -0.94 22.27 15.86
C GLY A 102 -1.73 21.04 16.32
N MET A 103 -1.80 19.98 15.51
CA MET A 103 -2.37 18.70 15.94
C MET A 103 -1.48 17.99 16.96
N LEU A 104 -0.15 17.99 16.75
CA LEU A 104 0.81 17.44 17.70
C LEU A 104 0.83 18.21 19.02
N ASP A 105 0.69 19.54 19.00
CA ASP A 105 0.56 20.35 20.21
C ASP A 105 -0.68 19.95 21.04
N HIS A 106 -1.81 19.68 20.37
CA HIS A 106 -3.01 19.17 21.03
C HIS A 106 -2.77 17.78 21.63
N TRP A 107 -2.14 16.88 20.87
CA TRP A 107 -1.82 15.54 21.34
C TRP A 107 -0.87 15.56 22.54
N GLU A 108 0.15 16.41 22.54
CA GLU A 108 1.07 16.54 23.67
C GLU A 108 0.33 16.88 24.96
N ARG A 109 -0.53 17.89 24.94
CA ARG A 109 -1.33 18.31 26.10
C ARG A 109 -2.23 17.19 26.59
N SER A 110 -2.97 16.55 25.67
CA SER A 110 -3.88 15.46 26.02
C SER A 110 -3.15 14.24 26.57
N LEU A 111 -1.98 13.90 26.02
CA LEU A 111 -1.17 12.77 26.50
C LEU A 111 -0.59 13.03 27.90
N VAL A 112 -0.27 14.29 28.23
CA VAL A 112 0.12 14.68 29.59
C VAL A 112 -1.06 14.56 30.54
N GLU A 113 -2.24 15.07 30.16
CA GLU A 113 -3.43 15.09 31.00
C GLU A 113 -3.91 13.67 31.40
N ILE A 114 -3.85 12.71 30.47
CA ILE A 114 -4.19 11.31 30.76
C ILE A 114 -3.04 10.53 31.44
N GLY A 115 -1.90 11.16 31.71
CA GLY A 115 -0.74 10.55 32.35
C GLY A 115 0.08 9.60 31.48
N PHE A 116 -0.11 9.59 30.15
CA PHE A 116 0.70 8.79 29.23
C PHE A 116 2.08 9.41 28.98
N LEU A 117 2.14 10.74 28.91
CA LEU A 117 3.36 11.50 28.73
C LEU A 117 3.72 12.21 30.04
N ASP A 118 4.84 11.82 30.65
CA ASP A 118 5.42 12.57 31.77
C ASP A 118 6.21 13.77 31.21
N PRO A 119 5.82 15.02 31.49
CA PRO A 119 6.55 16.20 31.03
C PRO A 119 7.94 16.34 31.66
N ALA A 120 8.20 15.71 32.82
CA ALA A 120 9.52 15.68 33.44
C ALA A 120 10.43 14.60 32.81
N ALA A 121 9.85 13.61 32.13
CA ALA A 121 10.58 12.54 31.46
C ALA A 121 9.96 12.17 30.09
N PRO A 122 9.85 13.12 29.13
CA PRO A 122 9.05 12.93 27.90
C PRO A 122 9.66 11.93 26.90
N LYS A 123 10.90 11.48 27.17
CA LYS A 123 11.71 10.65 26.26
C LYS A 123 11.72 11.26 24.85
N LYS A 124 11.58 10.43 23.80
CA LYS A 124 11.52 10.86 22.38
C LYS A 124 10.13 10.65 21.77
N LEU A 125 9.07 10.71 22.57
CA LEU A 125 7.71 10.41 22.08
C LEU A 125 7.26 11.41 21.02
N MET A 126 7.23 12.71 21.34
CA MET A 126 6.76 13.75 20.41
C MET A 126 7.55 13.79 19.10
N PRO A 127 8.90 13.72 19.09
CA PRO A 127 9.67 13.59 17.86
C PRO A 127 9.31 12.34 17.02
N ARG A 128 9.00 11.20 17.66
CA ARG A 128 8.58 9.98 16.97
C ARG A 128 7.19 10.13 16.35
N LEU A 129 6.26 10.80 17.04
CA LEU A 129 4.94 11.12 16.50
C LEU A 129 5.04 12.10 15.32
N GLN A 130 5.88 13.13 15.42
CA GLN A 130 6.17 14.03 14.30
C GLN A 130 6.67 13.26 13.07
N GLN A 131 7.63 12.35 13.26
CA GLN A 131 8.16 11.53 12.16
C GLN A 131 7.09 10.60 11.56
N LEU A 132 6.22 10.04 12.41
CA LEU A 132 5.10 9.22 11.96
C LEU A 132 4.16 10.01 11.05
N PHE A 133 3.69 11.19 11.49
CA PHE A 133 2.73 11.97 10.70
C PHE A 133 3.36 12.61 9.46
N ASN A 134 4.64 12.96 9.49
CA ASN A 134 5.35 13.41 8.27
C ASN A 134 5.42 12.32 7.21
N ARG A 135 5.58 11.05 7.60
CA ARG A 135 5.55 9.92 6.68
C ARG A 135 4.13 9.60 6.21
N ALA A 136 3.15 9.72 7.10
CA ALA A 136 1.75 9.43 6.80
C ALA A 136 1.11 10.46 5.85
N ARG A 137 1.59 11.71 5.85
CA ARG A 137 1.04 12.83 5.04
C ARG A 137 -0.49 12.95 5.18
N PRO A 138 -1.00 13.12 6.43
CA PRO A 138 -2.43 13.12 6.67
C PRO A 138 -3.13 14.26 5.93
N THR A 139 -4.37 14.03 5.53
CA THR A 139 -5.25 15.04 4.94
C THR A 139 -5.75 16.02 5.99
N VAL A 140 -6.32 17.15 5.55
CA VAL A 140 -6.95 18.13 6.46
C VAL A 140 -8.08 17.49 7.29
N GLU A 141 -8.87 16.59 6.69
CA GLU A 141 -9.95 15.88 7.38
C GLU A 141 -9.40 14.94 8.46
N GLU A 142 -8.33 14.20 8.16
CA GLU A 142 -7.65 13.34 9.13
C GLU A 142 -7.05 14.14 10.29
N ILE A 143 -6.48 15.33 10.02
CA ILE A 143 -6.05 16.25 11.08
C ILE A 143 -7.21 16.65 11.99
N HIS A 144 -8.39 16.94 11.44
CA HIS A 144 -9.57 17.27 12.25
C HIS A 144 -10.01 16.09 13.12
N ILE A 145 -10.02 14.87 12.57
CA ILE A 145 -10.32 13.64 13.33
C ILE A 145 -9.32 13.46 14.48
N LEU A 146 -8.02 13.57 14.20
CA LEU A 146 -6.96 13.42 15.20
C LEU A 146 -7.05 14.48 16.30
N ARG A 147 -7.40 15.73 15.97
CA ARG A 147 -7.67 16.78 16.96
C ARG A 147 -8.93 16.50 17.78
N GLY A 148 -9.96 15.92 17.17
CA GLY A 148 -11.16 15.45 17.85
C GLY A 148 -10.83 14.39 18.90
N ILE A 149 -10.03 13.39 18.54
CA ILE A 149 -9.53 12.35 19.46
C ILE A 149 -8.78 12.99 20.63
N ALA A 150 -7.86 13.93 20.36
CA ALA A 150 -7.12 14.65 21.40
C ALA A 150 -8.05 15.40 22.36
N LYS A 151 -9.07 16.07 21.82
CA LYS A 151 -10.07 16.75 22.64
C LYS A 151 -10.87 15.80 23.53
N THR A 152 -11.19 14.60 23.05
CA THR A 152 -11.92 13.60 23.85
C THR A 152 -11.04 12.97 24.93
N MET A 153 -9.76 12.76 24.67
CA MET A 153 -8.80 12.27 25.69
C MET A 153 -8.74 13.21 26.90
N ALA A 154 -8.86 14.53 26.68
CA ALA A 154 -8.81 15.57 27.70
C ALA A 154 -10.15 15.79 28.45
N GLN A 155 -11.23 15.11 28.07
CA GLN A 155 -12.52 15.27 28.75
C GLN A 155 -12.67 14.23 29.87
N PRO A 156 -13.08 14.64 31.09
CA PRO A 156 -13.38 13.68 32.15
C PRO A 156 -14.50 12.76 31.68
N GLN A 157 -14.20 11.47 31.52
CA GLN A 157 -15.22 10.50 31.19
C GLN A 157 -16.18 10.38 32.38
N PRO A 158 -17.51 10.40 32.16
CA PRO A 158 -18.45 10.06 33.21
C PRO A 158 -18.09 8.65 33.68
N GLN A 159 -17.67 8.53 34.94
CA GLN A 159 -17.42 7.22 35.52
C GLN A 159 -18.72 6.41 35.41
N PRO A 160 -18.70 5.20 34.82
CA PRO A 160 -19.84 4.31 34.96
C PRO A 160 -20.08 4.15 36.46
N GLN A 161 -21.28 4.50 36.92
CA GLN A 161 -21.67 4.40 38.31
C GLN A 161 -21.32 2.99 38.77
N ARG A 162 -20.31 2.86 39.65
CA ARG A 162 -20.11 1.64 40.41
C ARG A 162 -21.36 1.48 41.27
N GLU A 163 -22.31 0.68 40.81
CA GLU A 163 -23.39 0.19 41.64
C GLU A 163 -22.76 -0.35 42.93
N ALA A 164 -23.13 0.26 44.06
CA ALA A 164 -22.65 -0.17 45.36
C ALA A 164 -22.99 -1.67 45.54
N PRO A 165 -22.12 -2.48 46.17
CA PRO A 165 -22.46 -3.85 46.49
C PRO A 165 -23.73 -3.86 47.36
N ALA A 166 -24.74 -4.61 46.96
CA ALA A 166 -25.95 -4.82 47.76
C ALA A 166 -25.55 -5.33 49.15
N GLU A 167 -26.08 -4.70 50.20
CA GLU A 167 -25.92 -5.15 51.58
C GLU A 167 -26.39 -6.61 51.71
N PRO A 168 -25.67 -7.49 52.42
CA PRO A 168 -26.11 -8.85 52.61
C PRO A 168 -27.36 -8.87 53.51
N GLU A 169 -28.42 -9.53 53.03
CA GLU A 169 -29.64 -9.79 53.81
C GLU A 169 -29.32 -10.51 55.13
N SER A 170 -29.82 -9.94 56.22
CA SER A 170 -29.67 -10.49 57.58
C SER A 170 -30.45 -11.82 57.71
N PRO A 171 -29.85 -12.89 58.25
CA PRO A 171 -30.46 -14.22 58.28
C PRO A 171 -31.34 -14.45 59.52
N ASP A 172 -32.38 -13.63 59.75
CA ASP A 172 -33.26 -13.81 60.92
C ASP A 172 -34.77 -13.72 60.66
N ASP A 173 -35.22 -14.00 59.43
CA ASP A 173 -36.67 -14.14 59.13
C ASP A 173 -37.03 -15.55 58.65
N ARG A 174 -36.68 -16.57 59.44
CA ARG A 174 -37.30 -17.90 59.34
C ARG A 174 -38.30 -18.06 60.47
N GLY A 175 -39.53 -17.61 60.20
CA GLY A 175 -40.72 -17.94 61.01
C GLY A 175 -40.97 -19.46 61.08
N PRO A 176 -41.65 -19.94 62.14
CA PRO A 176 -41.70 -21.37 62.48
C PRO A 176 -42.56 -22.20 61.52
N GLU A 177 -42.06 -23.40 61.18
CA GLU A 177 -42.75 -24.43 60.36
C GLU A 177 -44.05 -24.93 61.03
N PRO A 178 -45.13 -25.16 60.27
CA PRO A 178 -46.34 -25.77 60.79
C PRO A 178 -46.22 -27.29 60.92
N ALA A 179 -46.57 -27.81 62.10
CA ALA A 179 -46.63 -29.24 62.41
C ALA A 179 -47.79 -29.92 61.65
N SER A 180 -47.47 -30.99 60.93
CA SER A 180 -48.43 -31.88 60.26
C SER A 180 -48.91 -33.00 61.20
N ARG A 181 -50.22 -33.22 61.22
CA ARG A 181 -50.92 -34.46 61.59
C ARG A 181 -51.84 -34.85 60.45
#